data_AF-A0A7K0QVT0-F1
#
_entry.id   AF-A0A7K0QVT0-F1
#
_cell.length_a   1.000
_cell.length_b   1.000
_cell.length_c   1.000
_cell.angle_alpha   90.00
_cell.angle_beta   90.00
_cell.angle_gamma   90.00
#
_symmetry.space_group_name_H-M   'P 1'
#
loop_
_entity.id
_entity.type
_entity.pdbx_description
1 polymer ?
#
loop_
_entity_poly.entity_id
_entity_poly.type
_entity_poly.pdbx_seq_one_letter_code
_entity_poly.pdbx_strand_id
1 'polypeptide(L)' 'MSKAQGRSVVVTGGASGIGLAIVTAFRELGDHVVSLDIEDSSEANVSVNGDVREPSSSAAAVAEALDARGCLDVFVA' A
#
# COMPACT_ATOMS: atom_id res chain seq x y z
N MET A 1 -18.29 -20.61 -3.74
CA MET A 1 -17.84 -19.48 -2.90
C MET A 1 -16.71 -18.81 -3.63
N SER A 2 -16.86 -17.54 -4.01
CA SER A 2 -15.78 -16.79 -4.66
C SER A 2 -14.57 -16.79 -3.73
N LYS A 3 -13.41 -17.21 -4.23
CA LYS A 3 -12.14 -17.07 -3.52
C LYS A 3 -12.07 -15.60 -3.08
N ALA A 4 -11.96 -15.33 -1.77
CA ALA A 4 -11.82 -13.96 -1.29
C ALA A 4 -10.63 -13.38 -2.03
N GLN A 5 -10.86 -12.34 -2.83
CA GLN A 5 -9.74 -11.67 -3.50
C GLN A 5 -8.87 -11.05 -2.39
N GLY A 6 -7.55 -10.99 -2.56
CA GLY A 6 -6.65 -10.41 -1.55
C GLY A 6 -7.09 -9.01 -1.11
N ARG A 7 -6.76 -8.61 0.10
CA ARG A 7 -7.13 -7.30 0.67
C ARG A 7 -6.47 -6.16 -0.09
N SER A 8 -7.09 -4.99 -0.03
CA SER A 8 -6.49 -3.72 -0.43
C SER A 8 -5.78 -3.10 0.77
N VAL A 9 -4.47 -2.89 0.67
CA VAL A 9 -3.60 -2.48 1.77
C VAL A 9 -2.84 -1.22 1.40
N VAL A 10 -2.81 -0.22 2.29
CA VAL A 10 -1.90 0.93 2.20
C VAL A 10 -0.92 0.86 3.37
N VAL A 11 0.37 0.98 3.06
CA VAL A 11 1.45 1.05 4.05
C VAL A 11 2.20 2.35 3.85
N THR A 12 2.32 3.18 4.89
CA THR A 12 3.26 4.30 4.89
C THR A 12 4.63 3.85 5.35
N GLY A 13 5.71 4.46 4.81
CA GLY A 13 7.07 4.03 5.15
C GLY A 13 7.43 2.65 4.56
N GLY A 14 6.77 2.25 3.47
CA GLY A 14 6.86 0.91 2.90
C GLY A 14 8.11 0.63 2.05
N ALA A 15 9.03 1.58 1.91
CA ALA A 15 10.25 1.39 1.11
C ALA A 15 11.40 0.77 1.90
N SER A 16 11.38 0.79 3.23
CA SER A 16 12.48 0.24 4.05
C SER A 16 12.04 -0.32 5.40
N GLY A 17 12.98 -0.98 6.10
CA GLY A 17 12.82 -1.42 7.47
C GLY A 17 11.57 -2.28 7.71
N ILE A 18 10.80 -1.93 8.74
CA ILE A 18 9.58 -2.66 9.13
C ILE A 18 8.50 -2.50 8.06
N GLY A 19 8.33 -1.31 7.49
CA GLY A 19 7.31 -1.06 6.47
C GLY A 19 7.53 -1.92 5.23
N LEU A 20 8.77 -2.04 4.75
CA LEU A 20 9.11 -2.95 3.65
C LEU A 20 8.78 -4.41 3.99
N ALA A 21 9.15 -4.87 5.18
CA ALA A 21 8.84 -6.23 5.61
C ALA A 21 7.33 -6.50 5.66
N ILE A 22 6.53 -5.51 6.06
CA ILE A 22 5.06 -5.58 6.06
C ILE A 22 4.51 -5.60 4.62
N VAL A 23 5.03 -4.75 3.72
CA VAL A 23 4.68 -4.76 2.30
C VAL A 23 4.94 -6.14 1.71
N THR A 24 6.14 -6.69 1.88
CA THR A 24 6.51 -8.02 1.39
C THR A 24 5.55 -9.09 1.93
N ALA A 25 5.28 -9.09 3.24
CA ALA A 25 4.40 -10.09 3.85
C ALA A 25 2.97 -10.06 3.29
N PHE A 26 2.37 -8.88 3.11
CA PHE A 26 1.04 -8.77 2.50
C PHE A 26 1.05 -9.17 1.02
N ARG A 27 2.10 -8.83 0.28
CA ARG A 27 2.28 -9.25 -1.12
C ARG A 27 2.35 -10.78 -1.25
N GLU A 28 3.08 -11.44 -0.37
CA GLU A 28 3.19 -12.92 -0.31
C GLU A 28 1.84 -13.60 0.01
N LEU A 29 0.98 -12.94 0.79
CA LEU A 29 -0.39 -13.40 1.07
C LEU A 29 -1.36 -13.18 -0.10
N GLY A 30 -0.91 -12.52 -1.17
CA GLY A 30 -1.71 -12.22 -2.36
C GLY A 30 -2.57 -10.97 -2.22
N ASP A 31 -2.29 -10.12 -1.23
CA ASP A 31 -2.94 -8.82 -1.08
C ASP A 31 -2.40 -7.81 -2.13
N HIS A 32 -3.20 -6.78 -2.39
CA HIS A 32 -2.81 -5.65 -3.24
C HIS A 32 -2.29 -4.52 -2.34
N VAL A 33 -1.01 -4.22 -2.44
CA VAL A 33 -0.34 -3.30 -1.52
C VAL A 33 0.12 -2.04 -2.25
N VAL A 34 -0.35 -0.90 -1.78
CA VAL A 34 0.14 0.44 -2.13
C VAL A 34 1.13 0.89 -1.04
N SER A 35 2.35 1.23 -1.43
CA SER A 35 3.35 1.81 -0.53
C SER A 35 3.39 3.32 -0.72
N LEU A 36 3.16 4.10 0.34
CA LEU A 36 3.40 5.55 0.37
C LEU A 36 4.70 5.82 1.13
N ASP A 37 5.71 6.31 0.42
CA ASP A 37 7.03 6.59 1.00
C ASP A 37 7.73 7.67 0.16
N ILE A 38 8.74 8.32 0.72
CA ILE A 38 9.58 9.30 0.01
C ILE A 38 10.52 8.62 -1.01
N GLU A 39 10.73 7.31 -0.87
CA GLU A 39 11.43 6.46 -1.83
C GLU A 39 10.46 5.41 -2.40
N ASP A 40 10.76 4.84 -3.57
CA ASP A 40 9.92 3.77 -4.11
C ASP A 40 10.16 2.44 -3.37
N SER A 41 9.09 1.69 -3.10
CA SER A 41 9.17 0.32 -2.61
C SER A 41 9.33 -0.67 -3.77
N SER A 42 10.32 -1.56 -3.71
CA SER A 42 10.54 -2.59 -4.75
C SER A 42 9.54 -3.74 -4.72
N GLU A 43 8.84 -3.91 -3.60
CA GLU A 43 7.99 -5.09 -3.35
C GLU A 43 6.49 -4.79 -3.52
N ALA A 44 6.10 -3.52 -3.42
CA ALA A 44 4.71 -3.08 -3.51
C ALA A 44 4.11 -3.33 -4.90
N ASN A 45 2.78 -3.42 -4.98
CA ASN A 45 2.10 -3.41 -6.26
C ASN A 45 2.17 -2.04 -6.92
N VAL A 46 2.04 -0.99 -6.10
CA VAL A 46 2.10 0.41 -6.50
C VAL A 46 2.94 1.14 -5.46
N SER A 47 3.87 1.96 -5.92
CA SER A 47 4.63 2.90 -5.09
C SER A 47 4.13 4.31 -5.38
N VAL A 48 3.65 4.99 -4.34
CA VAL A 48 3.31 6.40 -4.36
C VAL A 48 4.45 7.14 -3.69
N ASN A 49 5.27 7.79 -4.51
CA ASN A 49 6.35 8.65 -4.00
C ASN A 49 5.73 9.93 -3.41
N GLY A 50 5.85 10.10 -2.10
CA GLY A 50 5.24 11.23 -1.43
C GLY A 50 5.53 11.31 0.06
N ASP A 51 5.33 12.51 0.59
CA ASP A 51 5.52 12.81 2.01
C ASP A 51 4.19 12.78 2.75
N VAL A 52 4.08 11.97 3.81
CA VAL A 52 2.88 11.86 4.65
C VAL A 52 2.51 13.14 5.38
N ARG A 53 3.42 14.12 5.46
CA ARG A 53 3.14 15.47 5.99
C ARG A 53 2.26 16.28 5.03
N GLU A 54 2.23 15.91 3.75
CA GLU A 54 1.42 16.53 2.72
C GLU A 54 0.10 15.75 2.55
N PRO A 55 -1.07 16.34 2.84
CA PRO A 55 -2.36 15.63 2.75
C PRO A 55 -2.66 15.05 1.36
N SER A 56 -2.11 15.65 0.30
CA SER A 56 -2.23 15.17 -1.08
C SER A 56 -1.57 13.80 -1.28
N SER A 57 -0.49 13.49 -0.56
CA SER A 57 0.20 12.21 -0.67
C SER A 57 -0.66 11.07 -0.13
N SER A 58 -1.28 11.28 1.03
CA SER A 58 -2.23 10.31 1.61
C SER A 58 -3.46 10.15 0.72
N ALA A 59 -3.98 11.25 0.17
CA ALA A 59 -5.11 11.20 -0.76
C ALA A 59 -4.77 10.39 -2.02
N ALA A 60 -3.58 10.57 -2.58
CA ALA A 60 -3.11 9.80 -3.75
C ALA A 60 -3.00 8.31 -3.43
N ALA A 61 -2.40 7.93 -2.30
CA ALA A 61 -2.27 6.53 -1.90
C ALA A 61 -3.63 5.84 -1.68
N VAL A 62 -4.59 6.54 -1.08
CA VAL A 62 -5.96 6.03 -0.93
C VAL A 62 -6.66 5.93 -2.28
N ALA A 63 -6.49 6.92 -3.16
CA ALA A 63 -7.06 6.89 -4.50
C ALA A 63 -6.55 5.67 -5.29
N GLU A 64 -5.25 5.38 -5.27
CA GLU A 64 -4.67 4.19 -5.90
C GLU A 64 -5.30 2.89 -5.38
N ALA A 65 -5.46 2.76 -4.06
CA ALA A 65 -6.10 1.60 -3.47
C ALA A 65 -7.57 1.45 -3.90
N LEU A 66 -8.31 2.56 -3.98
CA LEU A 66 -9.70 2.58 -4.43
C LEU A 66 -9.83 2.30 -5.94
N ASP A 67 -8.95 2.83 -6.77
CA ASP A 67 -8.99 2.61 -8.22
C ASP A 67 -8.65 1.16 -8.56
N ALA A 68 -7.69 0.56 -7.86
CA ALA A 68 -7.28 -0.82 -8.09
C ALA A 68 -8.29 -1.86 -7.57
N ARG A 69 -8.94 -1.60 -6.42
CA ARG A 69 -9.72 -2.61 -5.69
C ARG A 69 -11.14 -2.20 -5.32
N GLY A 70 -11.48 -0.92 -5.40
CA GLY A 70 -12.76 -0.34 -4.98
C GLY A 70 -12.90 -0.15 -3.47
N CYS A 71 -11.90 -0.54 -2.68
CA CYS A 71 -11.90 -0.45 -1.22
C CYS A 71 -10.48 -0.24 -0.67
N LEU A 72 -10.41 0.16 0.61
CA LEU A 72 -9.22 0.09 1.45
C LEU A 72 -9.58 -0.72 2.70
N ASP A 73 -8.96 -1.90 2.86
CA ASP A 73 -9.29 -2.82 3.95
C ASP A 73 -8.33 -2.68 5.13
N VAL A 74 -7.06 -2.37 4.86
CA VAL A 74 -5.99 -2.31 5.86
C VAL A 74 -5.13 -1.07 5.63
N PHE A 75 -4.83 -0.37 6.71
CA PHE A 75 -3.90 0.75 6.74
C PHE A 75 -2.84 0.52 7.82
N VAL A 76 -1.58 0.77 7.49
CA VAL A 76 -0.43 0.69 8.39
C VAL A 76 0.32 2.01 8.36
N ALA A 77 0.55 2.59 9.54
CA ALA A 77 1.22 3.87 9.76
C ALA A 77 2.61 3.71 10.39
#